data_AF-A0A2E6TTR1-F1
#
_entry.id   AF-A0A2E6TTR1-F1
#
_cell.length_a   1.000
_cell.length_b   1.000
_cell.length_c   1.000
_cell.angle_alpha   90.00
_cell.angle_beta   90.00
_cell.angle_gamma   90.00
#
_symmetry.space_group_name_H-M   'P 1'
#
loop_
_entity.id
_entity.type
_entity.pdbx_description
1 polymer ?
#
loop_
_entity_poly.entity_id
_entity_poly.type
_entity_poly.pdbx_seq_one_letter_code
_entity_poly.pdbx_strand_id
1 'polypeptide(L)'
;MMYIGPNSRNLAPDENPHLDELIDALRGEMLQYSGLLVMLREQEKHILGQQPADIVASAGQMSEQLTRVANARNQREKCMQSYISELDEALLKRQLSSQALGNRRRLLTELIAQINNLLHEIQDHLKRNHDLLIDTLIPNQKILDRIVWN
;
A
#
# COMPACT_ATOMS: atom_id res chain seq x y z
N MET A 1 36.36 -42.49 18.71
CA MET A 1 36.36 -41.01 18.72
C MET A 1 36.67 -40.57 17.30
N MET A 2 35.69 -40.05 16.57
CA MET A 2 35.88 -39.52 15.22
C MET A 2 35.26 -38.12 15.23
N TYR A 3 36.11 -37.09 15.20
CA TYR A 3 35.69 -35.70 15.15
C TYR A 3 35.06 -35.43 13.78
N ILE A 4 33.74 -35.35 13.74
CA ILE A 4 33.02 -34.76 12.60
C ILE A 4 33.07 -33.25 12.83
N GLY A 5 33.93 -32.58 12.06
CA GLY A 5 33.97 -31.11 12.04
C GLY A 5 32.60 -30.55 11.66
N PRO A 6 32.26 -29.32 12.08
CA PRO A 6 30.99 -28.70 11.75
C PRO A 6 31.00 -28.41 10.25
N ASN A 7 30.54 -29.38 9.46
CA ASN A 7 30.37 -29.24 8.03
C ASN A 7 29.30 -28.16 7.86
N SER A 8 29.76 -27.04 7.33
CA SER A 8 29.06 -25.86 6.89
C SER A 8 27.60 -26.20 6.60
N ARG A 9 26.67 -25.62 7.38
CA ARG A 9 25.26 -25.59 7.04
C ARG A 9 25.17 -25.16 5.57
N ASN A 10 24.87 -26.09 4.69
CA ASN A 10 24.32 -25.77 3.38
C ASN A 10 23.08 -24.93 3.69
N LEU A 11 23.18 -23.62 3.46
CA LEU A 11 22.00 -22.76 3.35
C LEU A 11 21.08 -23.48 2.36
N ALA A 12 19.85 -23.77 2.76
CA ALA A 12 18.92 -24.43 1.87
C ALA A 12 18.80 -23.60 0.58
N PRO A 13 18.70 -24.23 -0.61
CA PRO A 13 18.63 -23.54 -1.91
C PRO A 13 17.35 -22.72 -2.14
N ASP A 14 16.60 -22.43 -1.06
CA ASP A 14 15.24 -21.86 -1.08
C ASP A 14 15.12 -20.56 -0.27
N GLU A 15 16.21 -20.04 0.31
CA GLU A 15 16.20 -18.78 1.07
C GLU A 15 16.73 -17.65 0.19
N ASN A 16 15.83 -16.94 -0.50
CA ASN A 16 16.15 -15.64 -1.09
C ASN A 16 15.65 -14.55 -0.11
N PRO A 17 16.52 -14.08 0.81
CA PRO A 17 16.09 -13.23 1.92
C PRO A 17 15.57 -11.88 1.43
N HIS A 18 16.14 -11.30 0.38
CA HIS A 18 15.66 -10.03 -0.16
C HIS A 18 14.30 -10.15 -0.85
N LEU A 19 14.00 -11.31 -1.44
CA LEU A 19 12.66 -11.61 -1.96
C LEU A 19 11.63 -11.72 -0.84
N ASP A 20 11.97 -12.36 0.28
CA ASP A 20 11.08 -12.45 1.44
C ASP A 20 10.85 -11.07 2.07
N GLU A 21 11.90 -10.26 2.22
CA GLU A 21 11.81 -8.86 2.66
C GLU A 21 10.92 -8.02 1.72
N LEU A 22 11.03 -8.21 0.40
CA LEU A 22 10.19 -7.52 -0.57
C LEU A 22 8.72 -7.95 -0.47
N ILE A 23 8.45 -9.25 -0.29
CA ILE A 23 7.10 -9.78 -0.10
C ILE A 23 6.47 -9.15 1.15
N ASP A 24 7.22 -9.09 2.25
CA ASP A 24 6.72 -8.49 3.50
C ASP A 24 6.52 -6.98 3.38
N ALA A 25 7.40 -6.28 2.66
CA ALA A 25 7.21 -4.87 2.35
C ALA A 25 5.95 -4.62 1.49
N LEU A 26 5.69 -5.45 0.49
CA LEU A 26 4.48 -5.39 -0.34
C LEU A 26 3.20 -5.65 0.49
N ARG A 27 3.22 -6.62 1.41
CA ARG A 27 2.11 -6.87 2.34
C ARG A 27 1.89 -5.68 3.28
N GLY A 28 2.97 -5.10 3.78
CA GLY A 28 2.93 -3.89 4.60
C GLY A 28 2.28 -2.73 3.85
N GLU A 29 2.68 -2.49 2.60
CA GLU A 29 2.08 -1.46 1.74
C GLU A 29 0.58 -1.74 1.47
N MET A 30 0.22 -2.98 1.15
CA MET A 30 -1.18 -3.40 0.95
C MET A 30 -2.05 -3.15 2.19
N LEU A 31 -1.52 -3.42 3.39
CA LEU A 31 -2.22 -3.15 4.65
C LEU A 31 -2.47 -1.64 4.83
N GLN A 32 -1.49 -0.79 4.51
CA GLN A 32 -1.67 0.66 4.62
C GLN A 32 -2.72 1.20 3.64
N TYR A 33 -2.76 0.69 2.41
CA TYR A 33 -3.81 1.04 1.45
C TYR A 33 -5.18 0.57 1.91
N SER A 34 -5.28 -0.65 2.44
CA SER A 34 -6.54 -1.16 2.99
C SER A 34 -7.05 -0.28 4.13
N GLY A 35 -6.16 0.16 5.02
CA GLY A 35 -6.49 1.12 6.08
C GLY A 35 -6.99 2.46 5.51
N LEU A 36 -6.30 3.02 4.52
CA LEU A 36 -6.73 4.27 3.87
C LEU A 36 -8.11 4.14 3.21
N LEU A 37 -8.37 3.02 2.52
CA LEU A 37 -9.65 2.76 1.89
C LEU A 37 -10.81 2.71 2.89
N VAL A 38 -10.61 2.08 4.05
CA VAL A 38 -11.61 2.07 5.13
C VAL A 38 -11.90 3.49 5.60
N MET A 39 -10.88 4.33 5.76
CA MET A 39 -11.06 5.71 6.20
C MET A 39 -11.80 6.56 5.16
N LEU A 40 -11.53 6.36 3.87
CA LEU A 40 -12.25 7.04 2.80
C LEU A 40 -13.73 6.66 2.76
N ARG A 41 -14.04 5.37 2.94
CA ARG A 41 -15.42 4.88 3.05
C ARG A 41 -16.13 5.45 4.27
N GLU A 42 -15.43 5.62 5.38
CA GLU A 42 -16.01 6.22 6.58
C GLU A 42 -16.26 7.72 6.41
N GLN A 43 -15.32 8.44 5.77
CA GLN A 43 -15.55 9.84 5.39
C GLN A 43 -16.76 9.98 4.48
N GLU A 44 -16.95 9.09 3.50
CA GLU A 44 -18.13 9.07 2.62
C GLU A 44 -19.43 9.03 3.43
N LYS A 45 -19.50 8.18 4.45
CA LYS A 45 -20.66 8.10 5.36
C LYS A 45 -20.86 9.38 6.14
N HIS A 46 -19.81 10.00 6.67
CA HIS A 46 -19.93 11.27 7.41
C HIS A 46 -20.41 12.41 6.50
N ILE A 47 -19.99 12.43 5.23
CA ILE A 47 -20.46 13.41 4.23
C ILE A 47 -21.96 13.22 3.97
N LEU A 48 -22.39 11.98 3.70
CA LEU A 48 -23.80 11.65 3.45
C LEU A 48 -24.67 11.90 4.70
N GLY A 49 -24.14 11.64 5.88
CA GLY A 49 -24.79 11.89 7.17
C GLY A 49 -24.82 13.36 7.58
N GLN A 50 -24.21 14.26 6.79
CA GLN A 50 -24.08 15.69 7.10
C GLN A 50 -23.47 15.95 8.48
N GLN A 51 -22.37 15.23 8.79
CA GLN A 51 -21.66 15.29 10.07
C GLN A 51 -20.35 16.09 9.91
N PRO A 52 -20.39 17.44 9.87
CA PRO A 52 -19.21 18.25 9.53
C PRO A 52 -18.05 18.10 10.51
N ALA A 53 -18.33 17.88 11.81
CA ALA A 53 -17.30 17.64 12.81
C ALA A 53 -16.51 16.35 12.54
N ASP A 54 -17.20 15.28 12.16
CA ASP A 54 -16.59 13.98 11.87
C ASP A 54 -15.84 13.98 10.54
N ILE A 55 -16.31 14.77 9.55
CA ILE A 55 -15.57 15.01 8.30
C ILE A 55 -14.22 15.68 8.61
N VAL A 56 -14.20 16.72 9.45
CA VAL A 56 -12.95 17.41 9.82
C VAL A 56 -12.02 16.49 10.61
N ALA A 57 -12.55 15.71 11.57
CA ALA A 57 -11.76 14.73 12.31
C ALA A 57 -11.13 13.67 11.40
N SER A 58 -11.90 13.16 10.42
CA SER A 58 -11.40 12.17 9.45
C SER A 58 -10.24 12.69 8.60
N ALA A 59 -10.20 13.99 8.28
CA ALA A 59 -9.10 14.60 7.52
C ALA A 59 -7.76 14.52 8.26
N GLY A 60 -7.77 14.78 9.57
CA GLY A 60 -6.57 14.67 10.41
C GLY A 60 -6.04 13.24 10.46
N GLN A 61 -6.92 12.26 10.68
CA GLN A 61 -6.55 10.85 10.71
C GLN A 61 -6.02 10.38 9.34
N MET A 62 -6.65 10.79 8.24
CA MET A 62 -6.20 10.44 6.88
C MET A 62 -4.81 11.03 6.57
N SER A 63 -4.49 12.23 7.06
CA SER A 63 -3.15 12.81 6.91
C SER A 63 -2.07 11.94 7.57
N GLU A 64 -2.34 11.42 8.77
CA GLU A 64 -1.43 10.48 9.43
C GLU A 64 -1.31 9.17 8.63
N GLN A 65 -2.43 8.63 8.14
CA GLN A 65 -2.43 7.40 7.35
C GLN A 65 -1.67 7.57 6.03
N LEU A 66 -1.76 8.71 5.36
CA LEU A 66 -0.98 9.02 4.16
C LEU A 66 0.52 9.04 4.44
N THR A 67 0.94 9.51 5.63
CA THR A 67 2.34 9.45 6.07
C THR A 67 2.79 7.99 6.21
N ARG A 68 1.96 7.11 6.80
CA ARG A 68 2.25 5.68 6.91
C ARG A 68 2.32 4.99 5.55
N VAL A 69 1.44 5.34 4.62
CA VAL A 69 1.48 4.90 3.21
C VAL A 69 2.80 5.31 2.55
N ALA A 70 3.21 6.58 2.69
CA ALA A 70 4.47 7.06 2.12
C ALA A 70 5.67 6.28 2.67
N ASN A 71 5.72 6.02 3.98
CA ASN A 71 6.76 5.23 4.61
C ASN A 71 6.78 3.78 4.09
N ALA A 72 5.62 3.15 3.96
CA ALA A 72 5.52 1.79 3.43
C ALA A 72 5.97 1.70 1.96
N ARG A 73 5.60 2.68 1.12
CA ARG A 73 6.07 2.77 -0.28
C ARG A 73 7.58 2.90 -0.37
N ASN A 74 8.17 3.76 0.45
CA ASN A 74 9.62 3.94 0.53
C ASN A 74 10.33 2.66 0.97
N GLN A 75 9.74 1.91 1.93
CA GLN A 75 10.29 0.64 2.36
C GLN A 75 10.23 -0.42 1.23
N ARG A 76 9.09 -0.55 0.54
CA ARG A 76 8.98 -1.44 -0.63
C ARG A 76 10.01 -1.09 -1.69
N GLU A 77 10.21 0.19 -1.99
CA GLU A 77 11.17 0.62 -2.99
C GLU A 77 12.61 0.24 -2.62
N LYS A 78 13.01 0.39 -1.36
CA LYS A 78 14.31 -0.07 -0.87
C LYS A 78 14.48 -1.58 -1.02
N CYS A 79 13.50 -2.37 -0.57
CA CYS A 79 13.55 -3.84 -0.70
C CYS A 79 13.59 -4.27 -2.18
N MET A 80 12.87 -3.57 -3.06
CA MET A 80 12.90 -3.82 -4.49
C MET A 80 14.29 -3.58 -5.08
N GLN A 81 14.95 -2.48 -4.70
CA GLN A 81 16.32 -2.18 -5.15
C GLN A 81 17.33 -3.23 -4.68
N SER A 82 17.22 -3.69 -3.42
CA SER A 82 18.05 -4.77 -2.88
C SER A 82 17.85 -6.09 -3.64
N TYR A 83 16.60 -6.46 -3.92
CA TYR A 83 16.29 -7.68 -4.66
C TYR A 83 16.77 -7.63 -6.13
N ILE A 84 16.61 -6.49 -6.81
CA ILE A 84 17.13 -6.32 -8.18
C ILE A 84 18.65 -6.44 -8.19
N SER A 85 19.34 -5.83 -7.23
CA SER A 85 20.80 -5.91 -7.13
C SER A 85 21.29 -7.35 -6.92
N GLU A 86 20.58 -8.14 -6.11
CA GLU A 86 20.87 -9.57 -5.91
C GLU A 86 20.67 -10.38 -7.21
N LEU A 87 19.58 -10.10 -7.95
CA LEU A 87 19.31 -10.75 -9.24
C LEU A 87 20.39 -10.44 -10.28
N ASP A 88 20.86 -9.19 -10.35
CA ASP A 88 21.93 -8.78 -11.26
C ASP A 88 23.25 -9.50 -10.94
N GLU A 89 23.60 -9.64 -9.66
CA GLU A 89 24.75 -10.43 -9.25
C GLU A 89 24.60 -11.92 -9.59
N ALA A 90 23.42 -12.50 -9.38
CA ALA A 90 23.15 -13.90 -9.69
C ALA A 90 23.19 -14.19 -11.20
N LEU A 91 22.72 -13.23 -12.02
CA LEU A 91 22.84 -13.25 -13.48
C LEU A 91 24.30 -13.25 -13.91
N LEU A 92 25.11 -12.34 -13.36
CA LEU A 92 26.55 -12.27 -13.64
C LEU A 92 27.28 -13.56 -13.26
N LYS A 93 26.88 -14.20 -12.15
CA LYS A 93 27.46 -15.45 -11.67
C LYS A 93 26.90 -16.72 -12.36
N ARG A 94 25.95 -16.59 -13.30
CA ARG A 94 25.23 -17.71 -13.96
C ARG A 94 24.57 -18.70 -12.98
N GLN A 95 24.12 -18.21 -11.83
CA GLN A 95 23.61 -19.04 -10.71
C GLN A 95 22.08 -19.09 -10.60
N LEU A 96 21.33 -18.60 -11.60
CA LEU A 96 19.87 -18.63 -11.56
C LEU A 96 19.33 -20.07 -11.67
N SER A 97 18.91 -20.65 -10.55
CA SER A 97 18.11 -21.86 -10.56
C SER A 97 16.64 -21.53 -10.85
N SER A 98 16.04 -22.17 -11.86
CA SER A 98 14.73 -21.80 -12.41
C SER A 98 13.53 -22.34 -11.60
N GLN A 99 13.75 -23.31 -10.72
CA GLN A 99 12.67 -24.10 -10.10
C GLN A 99 12.09 -23.46 -8.83
N ALA A 100 12.90 -22.81 -7.98
CA ALA A 100 12.44 -22.15 -6.75
C ALA A 100 11.64 -20.85 -7.01
N LEU A 101 11.83 -20.24 -8.18
CA LEU A 101 11.23 -18.95 -8.54
C LEU A 101 9.73 -19.03 -8.88
N GLY A 102 9.18 -20.21 -9.17
CA GLY A 102 7.82 -20.36 -9.70
C GLY A 102 6.73 -19.87 -8.74
N ASN A 103 6.75 -20.37 -7.50
CA ASN A 103 5.72 -20.03 -6.49
C ASN A 103 5.88 -18.59 -5.99
N ARG A 104 7.11 -18.15 -5.74
CA ARG A 104 7.39 -16.80 -5.24
C ARG A 104 7.08 -15.73 -6.30
N ARG A 105 7.36 -15.97 -7.59
CA ARG A 105 6.98 -15.07 -8.69
C ARG A 105 5.47 -14.91 -8.81
N ARG A 106 4.72 -16.01 -8.65
CA ARG A 106 3.26 -15.98 -8.65
C ARG A 106 2.74 -15.11 -7.50
N LEU A 107 3.24 -15.32 -6.28
CA LEU A 107 2.86 -14.52 -5.12
C LEU A 107 3.14 -13.02 -5.32
N LEU A 108 4.33 -12.66 -5.83
CA LEU A 108 4.65 -11.27 -6.15
C LEU A 108 3.66 -10.66 -7.14
N THR A 109 3.31 -11.40 -8.19
CA THR A 109 2.37 -10.94 -9.23
C THR A 109 0.98 -10.73 -8.64
N GLU A 110 0.52 -11.66 -7.79
CA GLU A 110 -0.76 -11.55 -7.09
C GLU A 110 -0.81 -10.37 -6.11
N LEU A 111 0.29 -10.10 -5.38
CA LEU A 111 0.37 -8.95 -4.47
C LEU A 111 0.35 -7.62 -5.22
N ILE A 112 1.10 -7.51 -6.31
CA ILE A 112 1.11 -6.30 -7.14
C ILE A 112 -0.29 -6.05 -7.73
N ALA A 113 -0.96 -7.10 -8.23
CA ALA A 113 -2.32 -6.99 -8.75
C ALA A 113 -3.31 -6.50 -7.66
N GLN A 114 -3.21 -7.04 -6.45
CA GLN A 114 -4.05 -6.60 -5.31
C GLN A 114 -3.79 -5.14 -4.92
N ILE A 115 -2.53 -4.72 -4.86
CA ILE A 115 -2.17 -3.31 -4.59
C ILE A 115 -2.76 -2.39 -5.66
N ASN A 116 -2.65 -2.76 -6.95
CA ASN A 116 -3.20 -1.95 -8.03
C ASN A 116 -4.73 -1.83 -7.95
N ASN A 117 -5.43 -2.93 -7.62
CA ASN A 117 -6.88 -2.89 -7.40
C ASN A 117 -7.26 -1.96 -6.24
N LEU A 118 -6.54 -2.04 -5.11
CA LEU A 118 -6.76 -1.13 -3.98
C LEU A 118 -6.53 0.34 -4.35
N LEU A 119 -5.49 0.63 -5.14
CA LEU A 119 -5.21 1.98 -5.61
C LEU A 119 -6.35 2.52 -6.48
N HIS A 120 -6.93 1.70 -7.37
CA HIS A 120 -8.11 2.08 -8.13
C HIS A 120 -9.32 2.35 -7.24
N GLU A 121 -9.61 1.49 -6.27
CA GLU A 121 -10.71 1.72 -5.33
C GLU A 121 -10.52 3.00 -4.50
N ILE A 122 -9.29 3.26 -4.05
CA ILE A 122 -8.94 4.50 -3.33
C ILE A 122 -9.19 5.73 -4.21
N GLN A 123 -8.78 5.69 -5.48
CA GLN A 123 -9.02 6.79 -6.43
C GLN A 123 -10.51 7.04 -6.64
N ASP A 124 -11.31 5.98 -6.80
CA ASP A 124 -12.75 6.09 -6.98
C ASP A 124 -13.42 6.72 -5.74
N HIS A 125 -13.08 6.27 -4.53
CA HIS A 125 -13.64 6.84 -3.31
C HIS A 125 -13.18 8.27 -3.05
N LEU A 126 -11.92 8.62 -3.35
CA LEU A 126 -11.44 10.00 -3.27
C LEU A 126 -12.25 10.92 -4.18
N LYS A 127 -12.48 10.50 -5.42
CA LYS A 127 -13.29 11.25 -6.38
C LYS A 127 -14.72 11.42 -5.88
N ARG A 128 -15.36 10.33 -5.41
CA ARG A 128 -16.72 10.39 -4.87
C ARG A 128 -16.83 11.31 -3.65
N ASN A 129 -15.91 11.20 -2.70
CA ASN A 129 -15.90 12.07 -1.52
C ASN A 129 -15.74 13.54 -1.92
N HIS A 130 -14.89 13.83 -2.89
CA HIS A 130 -14.72 15.18 -3.42
C HIS A 130 -16.01 15.73 -4.06
N ASP A 131 -16.64 14.94 -4.94
CA ASP A 131 -17.89 15.32 -5.61
C ASP A 131 -19.02 15.55 -4.59
N LEU A 132 -19.17 14.65 -3.61
CA LEU A 132 -20.16 14.78 -2.54
C LEU A 132 -19.94 16.05 -1.69
N LEU A 133 -18.68 16.36 -1.35
CA LEU A 133 -18.37 17.58 -0.61
C LEU A 133 -18.76 18.83 -1.40
N ILE A 134 -18.47 18.89 -2.71
CA ILE A 134 -18.91 20.00 -3.57
C ILE A 134 -20.43 20.12 -3.56
N ASP A 135 -21.14 19.01 -3.75
CA ASP A 135 -22.60 18.98 -3.79
C ASP A 135 -23.23 19.44 -2.48
N THR A 136 -22.60 19.16 -1.32
CA THR A 136 -23.08 19.68 -0.02
C THR A 136 -22.89 21.18 0.17
N LEU A 137 -21.92 21.80 -0.52
CA LEU A 137 -21.63 23.24 -0.40
C LEU A 137 -22.52 24.11 -1.30
N ILE A 138 -22.95 23.59 -2.46
CA ILE A 138 -23.79 24.33 -3.42
C ILE A 138 -25.08 24.90 -2.78
N PRO A 139 -25.87 24.13 -2.00
CA PRO A 139 -27.05 24.66 -1.32
C PRO A 139 -26.71 25.73 -0.28
N ASN A 140 -25.63 25.55 0.49
CA ASN A 140 -25.20 26.50 1.52
C ASN A 140 -24.82 27.85 0.90
N GLN A 141 -24.13 27.83 -0.23
CA GLN A 141 -23.78 29.05 -0.97
C GLN A 141 -25.01 29.78 -1.51
N LYS A 142 -25.99 29.06 -2.04
CA LYS A 142 -27.28 29.64 -2.48
C LYS A 142 -28.05 30.30 -1.34
N ILE A 143 -27.97 29.75 -0.12
CA ILE A 143 -28.59 30.36 1.07
C ILE A 143 -27.85 31.66 1.42
N LEU A 144 -26.52 31.65 1.42
CA LEU A 144 -25.72 32.85 1.68
C LEU A 144 -26.01 33.96 0.66
N ASP A 145 -26.07 33.64 -0.64
CA ASP A 145 -26.40 34.64 -1.67
C ASP A 145 -27.78 35.27 -1.42
N ARG A 146 -28.77 34.50 -0.98
CA ARG A 146 -30.10 35.03 -0.63
C ARG A 146 -30.11 35.90 0.62
N ILE A 147 -29.16 35.70 1.53
CA ILE A 147 -29.05 36.51 2.76
C ILE A 147 -28.25 37.79 2.49
N VAL A 148 -27.21 37.73 1.65
CA VAL A 148 -26.34 38.87 1.34
C VAL A 148 -27.04 39.90 0.42
N TRP A 149 -27.97 39.45 -0.42
CA TRP A 149 -28.71 40.32 -1.35
C TRP A 149 -30.13 40.69 -0.88
N ASN A 150 -30.46 40.41 0.40
CA ASN A 150 -31.62 40.98 1.11
C ASN A 150 -31.14 41.98 2.16
#